data_AF-A0A0A1X7S4-F1
#
_entry.id   AF-A0A0A1X7S4-F1
#
_cell.length_a   1.000
_cell.length_b   1.000
_cell.length_c   1.000
_cell.angle_alpha   90.00
_cell.angle_beta   90.00
_cell.angle_gamma   90.00
#
_symmetry.space_group_name_H-M   'P 1'
#
loop_
_entity.id
_entity.type
_entity.pdbx_description
1 polymer ?
#
loop_
_entity_poly.entity_id
_entity_poly.type
_entity_poly.pdbx_seq_one_letter_code
_entity_poly.pdbx_strand_id
1 'polypeptide(L)'
;MHEDNRMLQYILWSSSPTEDIRTFQSNTVTYGMAAAPYLAIRSLLYLAEQHSEQYPIGAKIVKSSFYVHDLLCGADSLTELSQIKQEVTHLLELGKFKLKMNQCHRTLNRLGKTF
;
A
#
# COMPACT_ATOMS: atom_id res chain seq x y z
N MET A 1 9.30 13.16 -4.12
CA MET A 1 9.97 13.75 -2.94
C MET A 1 10.32 15.19 -3.27
N HIS A 2 10.03 16.13 -2.37
CA HIS A 2 10.36 17.56 -2.60
C HIS A 2 11.87 17.71 -2.83
N GLU A 3 12.27 18.57 -3.77
CA GLU A 3 13.66 18.72 -4.20
C GLU A 3 14.59 19.06 -3.04
N ASP A 4 14.16 19.98 -2.18
CA ASP A 4 14.88 20.37 -0.95
C ASP A 4 15.13 19.21 0.01
N ASN A 5 14.34 18.14 -0.04
CA ASN A 5 14.53 16.98 0.83
C ASN A 5 15.44 15.92 0.18
N ARG A 6 15.67 15.97 -1.14
CA ARG A 6 16.47 14.95 -1.85
C ARG A 6 17.95 15.01 -1.48
N MET A 7 18.45 16.19 -1.11
CA MET A 7 19.82 16.39 -0.60
C MET A 7 20.08 15.68 0.73
N LEU A 8 19.05 15.19 1.42
CA LEU A 8 19.20 14.42 2.64
C LEU A 8 19.32 12.90 2.37
N GLN A 9 19.29 12.49 1.11
CA GLN A 9 19.23 11.06 0.72
C GLN A 9 20.18 10.69 -0.39
N TYR A 10 21.40 10.42 0.02
CA TYR A 10 22.45 9.87 -0.83
C TYR A 10 22.69 8.40 -0.54
N ILE A 11 22.89 7.64 -1.61
CA ILE A 11 23.33 6.25 -1.58
C ILE A 11 24.76 6.23 -2.12
N LEU A 12 25.70 5.80 -1.29
CA LEU A 12 27.06 5.50 -1.71
C LEU A 12 27.11 4.04 -2.17
N TRP A 13 27.62 3.80 -3.36
CA TRP A 13 27.66 2.47 -3.96
C TRP A 13 28.97 2.22 -4.70
N SER A 14 29.53 1.04 -4.52
CA SER A 14 30.65 0.53 -5.32
C SER A 14 30.45 -0.96 -5.56
N SER A 15 30.82 -1.45 -6.74
CA SER A 15 30.69 -2.88 -7.07
C SER A 15 31.90 -3.71 -6.65
N SER A 16 33.04 -3.07 -6.35
CA SER A 16 34.24 -3.72 -5.84
C SER A 16 35.07 -2.77 -4.97
N PRO A 17 35.94 -3.29 -4.07
CA PRO A 17 36.79 -2.45 -3.22
C PRO A 17 37.78 -1.56 -3.98
N THR A 18 38.02 -1.87 -5.26
CA THR A 18 38.96 -1.17 -6.12
C THR A 18 38.29 -0.17 -7.08
N GLU A 19 36.95 -0.18 -7.17
CA GLU A 19 36.19 0.77 -7.98
C GLU A 19 35.85 2.01 -7.14
N ASP A 20 35.93 3.19 -7.75
CA ASP A 20 35.55 4.45 -7.13
C ASP A 20 34.09 4.43 -6.64
N ILE A 21 33.88 5.03 -5.48
CA ILE A 21 32.54 5.12 -4.87
C ILE A 21 31.68 6.06 -5.71
N ARG A 22 30.56 5.54 -6.21
CA ARG A 22 29.52 6.30 -6.89
C ARG A 22 28.50 6.81 -5.89
N THR A 23 28.03 8.03 -6.10
CA THR A 23 27.00 8.66 -5.27
C THR A 23 25.71 8.81 -6.08
N PHE A 24 24.60 8.30 -5.54
CA PHE A 24 23.27 8.39 -6.14
C PHE A 24 22.34 9.16 -5.21
N GLN A 25 21.43 9.95 -5.77
CA GLN A 25 20.41 10.66 -5.01
C GLN A 25 19.04 9.99 -5.20
N SER A 26 18.28 9.81 -4.10
CA SER A 26 16.93 9.28 -4.18
C SER A 26 15.92 10.34 -4.59
N ASN A 27 15.13 10.04 -5.63
CA ASN A 27 14.02 10.88 -6.09
C ASN A 27 12.66 10.47 -5.50
N THR A 28 12.60 9.27 -4.91
CA THR A 28 11.37 8.65 -4.42
C THR A 28 11.35 8.57 -2.89
N VAL A 29 10.14 8.48 -2.33
CA VAL A 29 9.98 8.16 -0.92
C VAL A 29 10.40 6.72 -0.72
N THR A 30 11.54 6.49 -0.07
CA THR A 30 12.10 5.14 0.13
C THR A 30 11.66 4.52 1.45
N TYR A 31 11.64 3.19 1.46
CA TYR A 31 11.54 2.41 2.69
C TYR A 31 12.68 2.78 3.64
N GLY A 32 12.38 2.91 4.93
CA GLY A 32 13.36 3.31 5.95
C GLY A 32 13.33 4.80 6.32
N MET A 33 12.64 5.65 5.55
CA MET A 33 12.29 6.98 6.05
C MET A 33 11.21 6.89 7.12
N ALA A 34 11.40 7.55 8.26
CA ALA A 34 10.38 7.63 9.31
C ALA A 34 9.02 8.17 8.81
N ALA A 35 9.04 9.07 7.82
CA ALA A 35 7.83 9.65 7.24
C ALA A 35 7.17 8.79 6.15
N ALA A 36 7.87 7.81 5.57
CA ALA A 36 7.35 7.04 4.43
C ALA A 36 6.05 6.29 4.74
N PRO A 37 5.92 5.57 5.87
CA PRO A 37 4.67 4.88 6.22
C PRO A 37 3.49 5.84 6.38
N TYR A 38 3.73 6.98 7.03
CA TYR A 38 2.71 8.01 7.22
C TYR A 38 2.23 8.58 5.88
N LEU A 39 3.17 8.95 4.99
CA LEU A 39 2.83 9.49 3.68
C LEU A 39 2.07 8.48 2.83
N ALA A 40 2.49 7.21 2.82
CA ALA A 40 1.79 6.15 2.10
C ALA A 40 0.34 5.98 2.59
N ILE A 41 0.15 5.86 3.90
CA ILE A 41 -1.18 5.68 4.50
C ILE A 41 -2.06 6.91 4.24
N ARG A 42 -1.54 8.13 4.42
CA ARG A 42 -2.32 9.36 4.22
C ARG A 42 -2.76 9.53 2.77
N SER A 43 -1.92 9.17 1.80
CA SER A 43 -2.30 9.21 0.38
C SER A 43 -3.44 8.23 0.07
N LEU A 44 -3.40 7.03 0.64
CA LEU A 44 -4.47 6.03 0.48
C LEU A 44 -5.79 6.49 1.12
N LEU A 45 -5.73 7.05 2.33
CA LEU A 45 -6.89 7.60 3.02
C LEU A 45 -7.53 8.76 2.26
N TYR A 46 -6.71 9.67 1.73
CA TYR A 46 -7.18 10.77 0.90
C TYR A 46 -7.90 10.26 -0.35
N LEU A 47 -7.31 9.29 -1.05
CA LEU A 47 -7.91 8.68 -2.23
C LEU A 47 -9.25 8.01 -1.91
N ALA A 48 -9.34 7.30 -0.79
CA ALA A 48 -10.56 6.68 -0.32
C ALA A 48 -11.65 7.69 0.07
N GLU A 49 -11.29 8.87 0.57
CA GLU A 49 -12.23 9.95 0.86
C GLU A 49 -12.79 10.55 -0.44
N GLN A 50 -11.92 10.84 -1.42
CA GLN A 50 -12.33 11.47 -2.68
C GLN A 50 -13.25 10.59 -3.54
N HIS A 51 -13.13 9.26 -3.42
CA HIS A 51 -13.90 8.32 -4.23
C HIS A 51 -14.84 7.43 -3.42
N SER A 52 -15.21 7.83 -2.19
CA SER A 52 -16.08 7.03 -1.32
C SER A 52 -17.49 6.84 -1.87
N GLU A 53 -18.01 7.79 -2.66
CA GLU A 53 -19.32 7.66 -3.28
C GLU A 53 -19.30 6.67 -4.47
N GLN A 54 -18.19 6.65 -5.22
CA GLN A 54 -18.03 5.80 -6.40
C GLN A 54 -17.64 4.36 -6.05
N TYR A 55 -16.84 4.17 -4.99
CA TYR A 55 -16.35 2.88 -4.52
C TYR A 55 -16.55 2.75 -3.01
N PRO A 56 -17.80 2.66 -2.52
CA PRO A 56 -18.10 2.70 -1.08
C PRO A 56 -17.50 1.53 -0.30
N ILE A 57 -17.46 0.32 -0.87
CA ILE A 57 -16.87 -0.85 -0.22
C ILE A 57 -15.35 -0.74 -0.29
N GLY A 58 -14.82 -0.38 -1.47
CA GLY A 58 -13.38 -0.19 -1.67
C GLY A 58 -12.80 0.86 -0.72
N ALA A 59 -13.46 2.00 -0.59
CA ALA A 59 -13.05 3.09 0.29
C ALA A 59 -13.08 2.68 1.78
N LYS A 60 -14.14 1.98 2.21
CA LYS A 60 -14.23 1.46 3.58
C LYS A 60 -13.08 0.52 3.89
N ILE A 61 -12.80 -0.44 3.01
CA ILE A 61 -11.72 -1.40 3.16
C ILE A 61 -10.36 -0.71 3.15
N VAL A 62 -10.12 0.25 2.25
CA VAL A 62 -8.87 1.02 2.23
C VAL A 62 -8.62 1.76 3.54
N LYS A 63 -9.68 2.32 4.14
CA LYS A 63 -9.61 3.04 5.42
C LYS A 63 -9.37 2.13 6.62
N SER A 64 -9.87 0.90 6.62
CA SER A 64 -9.81 0.00 7.78
C SER A 64 -8.71 -1.07 7.71
N SER A 65 -8.25 -1.43 6.52
CA SER A 65 -7.60 -2.72 6.28
C SER A 65 -6.25 -2.64 5.57
N PHE A 66 -5.71 -1.44 5.33
CA PHE A 66 -4.34 -1.28 4.83
C PHE A 66 -3.33 -1.21 5.97
N TYR A 67 -2.36 -2.12 5.95
CA TYR A 67 -1.17 -2.06 6.79
C TYR A 67 0.04 -1.68 5.93
N VAL A 68 0.36 -0.39 5.92
CA VAL A 68 1.45 0.27 5.15
C VAL A 68 1.40 0.02 3.63
N HIS A 69 1.65 -1.22 3.18
CA HIS A 69 1.62 -1.64 1.78
C HIS A 69 0.75 -2.87 1.52
N ASP A 70 0.37 -3.60 2.56
CA ASP A 70 -0.43 -4.81 2.43
C ASP A 70 -1.89 -4.53 2.75
N LEU A 71 -2.78 -4.96 1.85
CA LEU A 71 -4.21 -4.98 2.10
C LEU A 71 -4.57 -6.30 2.81
N LEU A 72 -5.01 -6.20 4.06
CA LEU A 72 -5.46 -7.32 4.87
C LEU A 72 -6.98 -7.35 4.90
N CYS A 73 -7.59 -8.03 3.94
CA CYS A 73 -9.05 -8.17 3.86
C CYS A 73 -9.49 -9.64 3.80
N GLY A 74 -10.72 -9.86 4.21
CA GLY A 74 -11.41 -11.15 4.15
C GLY A 74 -12.91 -10.90 3.96
N ALA A 75 -13.61 -11.94 3.51
CA ALA A 75 -15.05 -11.92 3.31
C ALA A 75 -15.63 -13.31 3.57
N ASP A 76 -16.92 -13.36 3.89
CA ASP A 76 -17.65 -14.60 4.19
C ASP A 76 -18.12 -15.30 2.90
N SER A 77 -18.10 -14.60 1.77
CA SER A 77 -18.47 -15.14 0.45
C SER A 77 -17.47 -14.77 -0.65
N LEU A 78 -17.38 -15.61 -1.68
CA LEU A 78 -16.56 -15.33 -2.87
C LEU A 78 -17.06 -14.12 -3.66
N THR A 79 -18.37 -13.88 -3.67
CA THR A 79 -18.99 -12.74 -4.35
C THR A 79 -18.57 -11.43 -3.70
N GLU A 80 -18.69 -11.35 -2.37
CA GLU A 80 -18.25 -10.18 -1.60
C GLU A 80 -16.75 -9.94 -1.77
N LEU A 81 -15.96 -11.01 -1.71
CA LEU A 81 -14.52 -10.93 -1.92
C LEU A 81 -14.15 -10.40 -3.31
N SER A 82 -14.87 -10.85 -4.34
CA SER A 82 -14.69 -10.37 -5.71
C SER A 82 -15.05 -8.90 -5.83
N GLN A 83 -16.12 -8.45 -5.18
CA GLN A 83 -16.53 -7.05 -5.20
C GLN A 83 -15.52 -6.16 -4.49
N ILE A 84 -15.05 -6.56 -3.30
CA ILE A 84 -13.98 -5.86 -2.57
C ILE A 84 -12.73 -5.73 -3.46
N LYS A 85 -12.29 -6.84 -4.06
CA LYS A 85 -11.12 -6.84 -4.95
C LYS A 85 -11.30 -5.86 -6.11
N GLN A 86 -12.47 -5.86 -6.77
CA GLN A 86 -12.73 -4.97 -7.89
C GLN A 86 -12.74 -3.51 -7.44
N GLU A 87 -13.53 -3.14 -6.44
CA GLU A 87 -13.63 -1.74 -6.01
C GLU A 87 -12.30 -1.20 -5.50
N VAL A 88 -11.56 -1.98 -4.69
CA VAL A 88 -10.24 -1.54 -4.21
C VAL A 88 -9.24 -1.41 -5.34
N THR A 89 -9.25 -2.32 -6.33
CA THR A 89 -8.33 -2.22 -7.49
C THR A 89 -8.59 -0.95 -8.27
N HIS A 90 -9.85 -0.67 -8.64
CA HIS A 90 -10.19 0.55 -9.39
C HIS A 90 -9.87 1.82 -8.60
N LEU A 91 -10.19 1.84 -7.30
CA LEU A 91 -9.88 2.98 -6.44
C LEU A 91 -8.37 3.25 -6.42
N LEU A 92 -7.54 2.23 -6.24
CA LEU A 92 -6.09 2.37 -6.18
C LEU A 92 -5.46 2.75 -7.53
N GLU A 93 -6.03 2.29 -8.64
CA GLU A 93 -5.61 2.67 -10.00
C GLU A 93 -5.74 4.18 -10.24
N LEU A 94 -6.75 4.84 -9.66
CA LEU A 94 -6.89 6.31 -9.72
C LEU A 94 -5.70 7.04 -9.08
N GLY A 95 -5.15 6.46 -8.00
CA GLY A 95 -3.92 6.95 -7.36
C GLY A 95 -2.63 6.40 -7.98
N LYS A 96 -2.72 5.64 -9.08
CA LYS A 96 -1.59 4.91 -9.71
C LYS A 96 -0.91 3.91 -8.78
N PHE A 97 -1.61 3.44 -7.76
CA PHE A 97 -1.14 2.38 -6.86
C PHE A 97 -1.52 1.02 -7.44
N LYS A 98 -0.52 0.20 -7.77
CA LYS A 98 -0.76 -1.17 -8.22
C LYS A 98 -0.94 -2.09 -7.01
N LEU A 99 -2.15 -2.62 -6.84
CA LEU A 99 -2.42 -3.61 -5.80
C LEU A 99 -1.87 -4.97 -6.22
N LYS A 100 -1.05 -5.57 -5.35
CA LYS A 100 -0.72 -7.00 -5.43
C LYS A 100 -1.41 -7.71 -4.27
N MET A 101 -2.54 -8.36 -4.55
CA MET A 101 -3.33 -9.03 -3.53
C MET A 101 -2.69 -10.38 -3.19
N ASN A 102 -1.84 -10.41 -2.16
CA ASN A 102 -1.07 -11.59 -1.77
C ASN A 102 -1.77 -12.44 -0.71
N GLN A 103 -2.56 -11.82 0.18
CA GLN A 103 -3.25 -12.52 1.27
C GLN A 103 -4.71 -12.08 1.32
N CYS A 104 -5.62 -13.03 1.07
CA CYS A 104 -7.05 -12.83 1.19
C CYS A 104 -7.61 -14.04 1.92
N HIS A 105 -7.89 -13.89 3.22
CA HIS A 105 -8.41 -14.99 4.03
C HIS A 105 -9.91 -15.15 3.74
N ARG A 106 -10.34 -16.34 3.30
CA ARG A 106 -11.77 -16.70 3.35
C ARG A 106 -12.14 -16.90 4.80
N THR A 107 -13.00 -16.06 5.36
CA THR A 107 -13.50 -16.27 6.71
C THR A 107 -14.82 -17.03 6.62
N LEU A 108 -14.80 -18.30 6.24
CA LEU A 108 -15.96 -19.18 6.41
C LEU A 108 -16.05 -19.59 7.88
N ASN A 109 -16.69 -18.79 8.74
CA ASN A 109 -16.89 -19.16 10.15
C ASN A 109 -18.33 -19.63 10.41
N ARG A 110 -18.51 -20.94 10.65
CA ARG A 110 -19.11 -21.55 11.87
C ARG A 110 -19.77 -22.92 11.60
N LEU A 111 -19.12 -24.00 12.03
CA LEU A 111 -19.72 -25.00 12.92
C LEU A 111 -18.62 -25.43 13.91
N GLY A 112 -18.96 -25.41 15.20
CA GLY A 112 -18.01 -25.16 16.29
C GLY A 112 -16.85 -26.15 16.44
N LYS A 113 -15.66 -25.61 16.68
CA LYS A 113 -14.71 -26.20 17.64
C LYS A 113 -14.05 -25.09 18.45
N THR A 114 -14.25 -25.21 19.75
CA THR A 114 -13.60 -24.49 20.84
C THR A 114 -12.14 -24.89 21.00
N PHE A 115 -11.35 -23.91 21.48
CA PHE A 115 -9.96 -23.92 21.93
C PHE A 115 -8.87 -23.91 20.85
#